data_AF-A0A141AXM0-F1
#
_entry.id   AF-A0A141AXM0-F1
#
_cell.length_a   1.000
_cell.length_b   1.000
_cell.length_c   1.000
_cell.angle_alpha   90.00
_cell.angle_beta   90.00
_cell.angle_gamma   90.00
#
_symmetry.space_group_name_H-M   'P 1'
#
loop_
_entity.id
_entity.type
_entity.pdbx_description
1 polymer ?
#
loop_
_entity_poly.entity_id
_entity_poly.type
_entity_poly.pdbx_seq_one_letter_code
_entity_poly.pdbx_strand_id
1 'polypeptide(L)'
;MSRLTDLLAQARKTDPQLATDLEAEFRQLTRHNQFGLVFERHQPEAVELPGRPVRRGDTVRVLPPRGTLTIGDTRHWVVTDLERTPDGKQAHLTEADVDPEVREPATSTAAIEDLVVVARFEDPIYPG
;
A
#
# COMPACT_ATOMS: atom_id res chain seq x y z
N MET A 1 -4.56 18.27 -18.76
CA MET A 1 -4.63 19.75 -18.64
C MET A 1 -5.40 20.07 -17.37
N SER A 2 -4.95 21.06 -16.58
CA SER A 2 -5.54 21.34 -15.27
C SER A 2 -6.73 22.30 -15.41
N ARG A 3 -7.73 22.16 -14.53
CA ARG A 3 -8.91 23.07 -14.50
C ARG A 3 -8.54 24.55 -14.42
N LEU A 4 -7.37 24.85 -13.85
CA LEU A 4 -6.86 26.21 -13.68
C LEU A 4 -6.40 26.83 -15.01
N THR A 5 -5.81 26.06 -15.92
CA THR A 5 -5.44 26.56 -17.26
C THR A 5 -6.67 26.93 -18.08
N ASP A 6 -7.77 26.19 -17.91
CA ASP A 6 -9.03 26.45 -18.61
C ASP A 6 -9.71 27.71 -18.09
N LEU A 7 -9.67 27.93 -16.76
CA LEU A 7 -10.20 29.15 -16.14
C LEU A 7 -9.40 30.40 -16.51
N LEU A 8 -8.07 30.32 -16.63
CA LEU A 8 -7.23 31.42 -17.13
C LEU A 8 -7.54 31.74 -18.60
N ALA A 9 -7.75 30.71 -19.44
CA ALA A 9 -8.13 30.91 -20.83
C ALA A 9 -9.51 31.58 -20.95
N GLN A 10 -10.45 31.26 -20.07
CA GLN A 10 -11.76 31.90 -20.01
C GLN A 10 -11.66 33.35 -19.49
N ALA A 11 -10.82 33.60 -18.48
CA ALA A 11 -10.58 34.94 -17.96
C ALA A 11 -9.98 35.86 -19.03
N ARG A 12 -9.01 35.39 -19.82
CA ARG A 12 -8.39 36.17 -20.93
C ARG A 12 -9.41 36.65 -21.96
N LYS A 13 -10.48 35.88 -22.20
CA LYS A 13 -11.55 36.27 -23.14
C LYS A 13 -12.45 37.36 -22.59
N THR A 14 -12.53 37.48 -21.26
CA THR A 14 -13.43 38.42 -20.58
C THR A 14 -12.71 39.70 -20.21
N ASP A 15 -11.50 39.58 -19.67
CA ASP A 15 -10.63 40.70 -19.30
C ASP A 15 -9.15 40.29 -19.48
N PRO A 16 -8.48 40.80 -20.52
CA PRO A 16 -7.08 40.48 -20.79
C PRO A 16 -6.11 40.99 -19.71
N GLN A 17 -6.44 42.11 -19.06
CA GLN A 17 -5.58 42.73 -18.07
C GLN A 17 -5.64 41.96 -16.76
N LEU A 18 -6.85 41.65 -16.28
CA LEU A 18 -7.06 40.82 -15.09
C LEU A 18 -6.42 39.44 -15.24
N ALA A 19 -6.50 38.83 -16.42
CA ALA A 19 -5.89 37.54 -16.67
C ALA A 19 -4.36 37.57 -16.60
N THR A 20 -3.75 38.69 -17.02
CA THR A 20 -2.30 38.89 -16.95
C THR A 20 -1.83 39.05 -15.50
N ASP A 21 -2.58 39.81 -14.71
CA ASP A 21 -2.30 40.01 -13.28
C ASP A 21 -2.44 38.69 -12.49
N LEU A 22 -3.51 37.93 -12.76
CA LEU A 22 -3.72 36.60 -12.17
C LEU A 22 -2.61 35.62 -12.57
N GLU A 23 -2.17 35.63 -13.83
CA GLU A 23 -1.10 34.76 -14.28
C GLU A 23 0.25 35.11 -13.62
N ALA A 24 0.52 36.40 -13.38
CA ALA A 24 1.70 36.85 -12.65
C ALA A 24 1.69 36.36 -11.20
N GLU A 25 0.57 36.53 -10.50
CA GLU A 25 0.36 36.04 -9.13
C GLU A 25 0.45 34.51 -9.03
N PHE A 26 -0.20 33.78 -9.95
CA PHE A 26 -0.11 32.32 -9.98
C PHE A 26 1.31 31.84 -10.24
N ARG A 27 2.06 32.47 -11.15
CA ARG A 27 3.47 32.13 -11.36
C ARG A 27 4.31 32.39 -10.11
N GLN A 28 4.04 33.46 -9.37
CA GLN A 28 4.72 33.75 -8.10
C GLN A 28 4.39 32.67 -7.05
N LEU A 29 3.11 32.33 -6.86
CA LEU A 29 2.68 31.27 -5.94
C LEU A 29 3.23 29.90 -6.32
N THR A 30 3.27 29.58 -7.62
CA THR A 30 3.76 28.28 -8.11
C THR A 30 5.28 28.18 -8.01
N ARG A 31 6.01 29.30 -8.10
CA ARG A 31 7.45 29.37 -7.80
C ARG A 31 7.77 29.14 -6.33
N HIS A 32 6.86 29.51 -5.42
CA HIS A 32 6.97 29.22 -3.99
C HIS A 32 6.58 27.78 -3.61
N ASN A 33 5.87 27.06 -4.49
CA ASN A 33 5.80 25.59 -4.44
C ASN A 33 7.12 25.02 -4.95
N GLN A 34 8.17 25.33 -4.19
CA GLN A 34 9.51 24.80 -4.29
C GLN A 34 9.40 23.27 -4.35
N PHE A 35 10.26 22.66 -5.17
CA PHE A 35 10.56 21.24 -5.23
C PHE A 35 11.12 20.71 -3.89
N GLY A 36 10.46 20.98 -2.77
CA GLY A 36 10.59 20.19 -1.57
C GLY A 36 9.91 18.87 -1.88
N LEU A 37 10.63 17.77 -1.69
CA LEU A 37 10.11 16.40 -1.70
C LEU A 37 8.59 16.40 -1.52
N VAL A 38 7.87 16.06 -2.59
CA VAL A 38 6.46 15.70 -2.46
C VAL A 38 6.48 14.39 -1.70
N PHE A 39 6.54 14.49 -0.37
CA PHE A 39 6.05 13.44 0.48
C PHE A 39 4.54 13.46 0.27
N GLU A 40 4.06 12.81 -0.79
CA GLU A 40 2.89 11.99 -0.56
C GLU A 40 3.20 11.22 0.71
N ARG A 41 2.32 11.28 1.70
CA ARG A 41 2.44 10.40 2.86
C ARG A 41 2.30 8.99 2.29
N HIS A 42 3.39 8.43 1.79
CA HIS A 42 3.50 7.03 1.50
C HIS A 42 3.62 6.39 2.87
N GLN A 43 2.48 6.32 3.55
CA GLN A 43 2.33 5.38 4.62
C GLN A 43 2.64 4.02 3.98
N PRO A 44 3.61 3.25 4.51
CA PRO A 44 3.76 1.89 4.05
C PRO A 44 2.41 1.21 4.28
N GLU A 45 1.80 0.75 3.19
CA GLU A 45 0.46 0.15 3.19
C GLU A 45 0.37 -1.01 4.19
N ALA A 46 1.50 -1.70 4.40
CA ALA A 46 1.67 -2.74 5.38
C ALA A 46 3.12 -2.80 5.90
N VAL A 47 3.31 -3.12 7.18
CA VAL A 47 4.61 -3.24 7.86
C VAL A 47 4.80 -4.66 8.35
N GLU A 48 5.97 -5.24 8.06
CA GLU A 48 6.36 -6.54 8.57
C GLU A 48 6.69 -6.47 10.07
N LEU A 49 6.28 -7.48 10.82
CA LEU A 49 6.53 -7.65 12.25
C LEU A 49 7.40 -8.90 12.49
N PRO A 50 8.71 -8.86 12.17
CA PRO A 50 9.62 -9.98 12.42
C PRO A 50 9.63 -10.37 13.90
N GLY A 51 9.64 -11.68 14.17
CA GLY A 51 9.67 -12.23 15.53
C GLY A 51 8.31 -12.32 16.22
N ARG A 52 7.24 -11.75 15.66
CA ARG A 52 5.88 -12.05 16.12
C ARG A 52 5.51 -13.47 15.71
N PRO A 53 5.06 -14.33 16.65
CA PRO A 53 4.62 -15.69 16.31
C PRO A 53 3.34 -15.63 15.48
N VAL A 54 3.29 -16.43 14.41
CA VAL A 54 2.13 -16.56 13.52
C VAL A 54 0.99 -17.28 14.23
N ARG A 55 -0.23 -16.73 14.15
CA ARG A 55 -1.47 -17.30 14.69
C ARG A 55 -2.55 -17.36 13.61
N ARG A 56 -3.57 -18.19 13.85
CA ARG A 56 -4.78 -18.19 13.02
C ARG A 56 -5.44 -16.81 13.06
N GLY A 57 -5.82 -16.31 11.88
CA GLY A 57 -6.37 -14.97 11.68
C GLY A 57 -5.33 -13.88 11.46
N ASP A 58 -4.03 -14.16 11.64
CA ASP A 58 -3.00 -13.17 11.33
C ASP A 58 -2.90 -12.96 9.81
N THR A 59 -2.68 -11.70 9.43
CA THR A 59 -2.25 -11.34 8.08
C THR A 59 -0.75 -11.56 7.96
N VAL A 60 -0.32 -12.24 6.90
CA VAL A 60 1.07 -12.65 6.67
C VAL A 60 1.49 -12.45 5.23
N ARG A 61 2.80 -12.44 5.00
CA ARG A 61 3.42 -12.60 3.68
C ARG A 61 4.32 -13.83 3.67
N VAL A 62 4.44 -14.45 2.49
CA VAL A 62 5.36 -15.58 2.26
C VAL A 62 6.72 -15.02 1.87
N LEU A 63 7.74 -15.36 2.64
CA LEU A 63 9.11 -14.93 2.39
C LEU A 63 9.67 -15.65 1.16
N PRO A 64 10.49 -14.97 0.33
CA PRO A 64 11.21 -15.63 -0.75
C PRO A 64 12.23 -16.63 -0.19
N PRO A 65 12.70 -17.60 -1.01
CA PRO A 65 13.72 -18.55 -0.58
C PRO A 65 14.94 -17.84 0.02
N ARG A 66 15.47 -18.39 1.12
CA ARG A 66 16.59 -17.77 1.84
C ARG A 66 17.81 -17.60 0.93
N GLY A 67 18.41 -16.41 0.98
CA GLY A 67 19.59 -16.08 0.18
C GLY A 67 19.29 -15.58 -1.24
N THR A 68 18.02 -15.45 -1.65
CA THR A 68 17.66 -14.80 -2.91
C THR A 68 17.29 -13.33 -2.70
N LEU A 69 17.62 -12.49 -3.67
CA LEU A 69 17.19 -11.08 -3.72
C LEU A 69 15.98 -10.88 -4.65
N THR A 70 15.35 -11.99 -5.05
CA THR A 70 14.17 -11.96 -5.92
C THR A 70 12.99 -11.43 -5.14
N ILE A 71 12.22 -10.54 -5.77
CA ILE A 71 10.92 -10.13 -5.24
C ILE A 71 10.03 -11.39 -5.24
N GLY A 72 9.68 -11.85 -4.03
CA GLY A 72 8.78 -12.98 -3.82
C GLY A 72 7.32 -12.59 -4.01
N ASP A 73 6.43 -13.38 -3.44
CA ASP A 73 5.00 -13.04 -3.43
C ASP A 73 4.77 -11.76 -2.62
N THR A 74 4.04 -10.81 -3.22
CA THR A 74 3.69 -9.52 -2.61
C THR A 74 2.27 -9.51 -2.07
N ARG A 75 1.49 -10.58 -2.27
CA ARG A 75 0.11 -10.69 -1.77
C ARG A 75 0.09 -10.79 -0.25
N HIS A 76 -0.96 -10.23 0.33
CA HIS A 76 -1.32 -10.49 1.72
C HIS A 76 -2.16 -11.76 1.82
N TRP A 77 -1.83 -12.58 2.80
CA TRP A 77 -2.50 -13.82 3.10
C TRP A 77 -3.07 -13.76 4.51
N VAL A 78 -4.24 -14.33 4.73
CA VAL A 78 -4.80 -14.59 6.05
C VAL A 78 -4.57 -16.06 6.40
N VAL A 79 -4.03 -16.31 7.59
CA VAL A 79 -3.86 -17.67 8.11
C VAL A 79 -5.23 -18.22 8.52
N THR A 80 -5.75 -19.19 7.76
CA THR A 80 -7.05 -19.80 8.03
C THR A 80 -6.95 -21.01 8.94
N ASP A 81 -5.86 -21.77 8.86
CA ASP A 81 -5.59 -22.91 9.74
C ASP A 81 -4.10 -23.18 9.93
N LEU A 82 -3.75 -23.90 11.00
CA LEU A 82 -2.39 -24.29 11.33
C LEU A 82 -2.34 -25.80 11.60
N GLU A 83 -1.55 -26.51 10.80
CA GLU A 83 -1.44 -27.96 10.86
C GLU A 83 -0.01 -28.39 11.23
N ARG A 84 0.10 -29.52 11.90
CA ARG A 84 1.40 -30.16 12.19
C ARG A 84 1.60 -31.34 11.24
N THR A 85 2.60 -31.25 10.39
CA THR A 85 3.00 -32.27 9.43
C THR A 85 4.26 -33.01 9.92
N PRO A 86 4.65 -34.13 9.29
CA PRO A 86 5.92 -34.82 9.60
C PRO A 86 7.15 -33.91 9.41
N ASP A 87 7.07 -32.99 8.45
CA ASP A 87 8.16 -32.08 8.09
C ASP A 87 8.17 -30.77 8.90
N GLY A 88 7.14 -30.51 9.71
CA GLY A 88 7.10 -29.32 10.56
C GLY A 88 5.70 -28.80 10.87
N LYS A 89 5.57 -27.47 11.00
CA LYS A 89 4.27 -26.81 11.12
C LYS A 89 3.99 -26.04 9.83
N GLN A 90 2.80 -26.23 9.28
CA GLN A 90 2.35 -25.63 8.03
C GLN A 90 1.11 -24.78 8.29
N ALA A 91 1.00 -23.68 7.57
CA ALA A 91 -0.15 -22.80 7.60
C ALA A 91 -0.95 -22.93 6.31
N HIS A 92 -2.27 -22.97 6.45
CA HIS A 92 -3.22 -22.83 5.35
C HIS A 92 -3.57 -21.35 5.19
N LEU A 93 -3.50 -20.86 3.97
CA LEU A 93 -3.54 -19.44 3.63
C LEU A 93 -4.68 -19.15 2.66
N THR A 94 -5.32 -18.01 2.84
CA THR A 94 -6.31 -17.46 1.90
C THR A 94 -5.98 -16.00 1.58
N GLU A 95 -6.11 -15.62 0.33
CA GLU A 95 -5.79 -14.27 -0.15
C GLU A 95 -6.66 -13.22 0.56
N ALA A 96 -6.03 -12.16 1.09
CA ALA A 96 -6.71 -11.19 1.96
C ALA A 96 -7.43 -10.06 1.20
N ASP A 97 -6.83 -9.60 0.09
CA ASP A 97 -7.27 -8.38 -0.61
C ASP A 97 -8.23 -8.69 -1.78
N VAL A 98 -9.18 -9.62 -1.56
CA VAL A 98 -10.15 -10.05 -2.57
C VAL A 98 -11.55 -10.03 -2.00
N ASP A 99 -12.48 -9.44 -2.74
CA ASP A 99 -13.91 -9.56 -2.45
C ASP A 99 -14.41 -10.93 -2.94
N PRO A 100 -14.87 -11.82 -2.02
CA PRO A 100 -15.36 -13.15 -2.39
C PRO A 100 -16.57 -13.11 -3.33
N GLU A 101 -17.33 -12.01 -3.37
CA GLU A 101 -18.47 -11.85 -4.28
C GLU A 101 -18.01 -11.56 -5.72
N VAL A 102 -16.79 -11.03 -5.90
CA VAL A 102 -16.21 -10.70 -7.21
C VAL A 102 -15.42 -11.88 -7.78
N ARG A 103 -14.65 -12.57 -6.93
CA ARG A 103 -13.83 -13.73 -7.33
C ARG A 103 -13.52 -14.61 -6.12
N GLU A 104 -13.46 -15.92 -6.36
CA GLU A 104 -12.93 -16.87 -5.36
C GLU A 104 -11.49 -16.51 -4.95
N PRO A 105 -11.22 -16.32 -3.64
CA PRO A 105 -9.89 -16.01 -3.13
C PRO A 105 -8.91 -17.16 -3.43
N ALA A 106 -7.66 -16.84 -3.78
CA ALA A 106 -6.65 -17.88 -3.92
C ALA A 106 -6.38 -18.54 -2.56
N THR A 107 -6.05 -19.83 -2.59
CA THR A 107 -5.59 -20.58 -1.42
C THR A 107 -4.17 -21.08 -1.64
N SER A 108 -3.41 -21.18 -0.56
CA SER A 108 -2.02 -21.64 -0.58
C SER A 108 -1.66 -22.29 0.75
N THR A 109 -0.50 -22.95 0.79
CA THR A 109 0.08 -23.50 2.00
C THR A 109 1.56 -23.14 2.08
N ALA A 110 2.04 -22.78 3.28
CA ALA A 110 3.45 -22.45 3.50
C ALA A 110 3.93 -22.93 4.88
N ALA A 111 5.23 -23.19 5.02
CA ALA A 111 5.82 -23.47 6.32
C ALA A 111 5.76 -22.22 7.20
N ILE A 112 5.47 -22.39 8.51
CA ILE A 112 5.37 -21.24 9.42
C ILE A 112 6.68 -20.44 9.48
N GLU A 113 7.82 -21.09 9.30
CA GLU A 113 9.14 -20.45 9.31
C GLU A 113 9.43 -19.57 8.10
N ASP A 114 8.64 -19.71 7.03
CA ASP A 114 8.72 -18.90 5.82
C ASP A 114 7.63 -17.81 5.78
N LEU A 115 6.92 -17.61 6.91
CA LEU A 115 5.91 -16.58 7.05
C LEU A 115 6.39 -15.43 7.93
N VAL A 116 6.06 -14.22 7.51
CA VAL A 116 6.21 -13.01 8.33
C VAL A 116 4.85 -12.39 8.56
N VAL A 117 4.54 -12.07 9.82
CA VAL A 117 3.31 -11.35 10.17
C VAL A 117 3.40 -9.92 9.66
N VAL A 118 2.30 -9.43 9.12
CA VAL A 118 2.19 -8.08 8.57
C VAL A 118 1.04 -7.36 9.27
N ALA A 119 1.27 -6.10 9.65
CA ALA A 119 0.22 -5.20 10.14
C ALA A 119 -0.03 -4.11 9.10
N ARG A 120 -1.30 -3.89 8.77
CA ARG A 120 -1.75 -2.82 7.87
C ARG A 120 -1.89 -1.51 8.64
N PHE A 121 -1.89 -0.39 7.91
CA PHE A 121 -1.93 0.94 8.50
C PHE A 121 -3.14 1.21 9.43
N GLU A 122 -4.23 0.49 9.24
CA GLU A 122 -5.45 0.63 10.06
C GLU A 122 -5.68 -0.57 11.01
N ASP A 123 -4.75 -1.53 11.05
CA ASP A 123 -4.88 -2.65 11.95
C ASP A 123 -4.65 -2.20 13.40
N PRO A 124 -5.59 -2.50 14.32
CA PRO A 124 -5.42 -2.16 15.72
C PRO A 124 -4.23 -2.93 16.31
N ILE A 125 -3.22 -2.20 16.79
CA ILE A 125 -2.09 -2.77 17.51
C ILE A 125 -2.41 -2.72 19.00
N TYR A 126 -2.70 -3.88 19.58
CA TYR A 126 -2.94 -4.00 21.02
C TYR A 126 -1.60 -4.12 21.76
N PRO A 127 -1.35 -3.30 22.81
CA PRO A 127 -0.26 -3.58 23.74
C PRO A 127 -0.60 -4.88 24.46
N GLY A 128 0.32 -5.85 24.38
CA GLY A 128 0.13 -7.21 24.90
C GLY A 128 -0.17 -7.29 26.38
#